data_AF-A0A356V4Z0-F1
#
_entry.id   AF-A0A356V4Z0-F1
#
_cell.length_a   1.000
_cell.length_b   1.000
_cell.length_c   1.000
_cell.angle_alpha   90.00
_cell.angle_beta   90.00
_cell.angle_gamma   90.00
#
_symmetry.space_group_name_H-M   'P 1'
#
loop_
_entity.id
_entity.type
_entity.pdbx_description
1 polymer ?
#
loop_
_entity_poly.entity_id
_entity_poly.type
_entity_poly.pdbx_seq_one_letter_code
_entity_poly.pdbx_strand_id
1 'polypeptide(L)' 'RIGTVELDIKERIGRCMATTANPETGKRDADTLDALKTHWGHTQFGVYGVVVKAGQINIGDKFEVL' A
#
# COMPACT_ATOMS: atom_id res chain seq x y z
N ARG A 1 8.24 -8.96 9.43
CA ARG A 1 7.44 -9.33 10.62
C ARG A 1 6.80 -8.08 11.21
N ILE A 2 5.55 -8.17 11.65
CA ILE A 2 4.86 -7.12 12.41
C ILE A 2 4.10 -7.82 13.53
N GLY A 3 4.32 -7.42 14.78
CA GLY A 3 3.78 -8.14 15.93
C GLY A 3 4.18 -9.62 15.88
N THR A 4 3.20 -10.52 15.86
CA THR A 4 3.42 -11.97 15.73
C THR A 4 3.20 -12.52 14.30
N VAL A 5 2.88 -11.64 13.34
CA VAL A 5 2.61 -11.98 11.94
C VAL A 5 3.88 -11.91 11.10
N GLU A 6 4.08 -12.90 10.22
CA GLU A 6 5.13 -12.86 9.20
C GLU A 6 4.51 -12.74 7.80
N LEU A 7 5.05 -11.78 7.04
CA LEU A 7 4.60 -11.41 5.71
C LEU A 7 5.74 -11.66 4.72
N ASP A 8 5.45 -12.33 3.62
CA ASP A 8 6.33 -12.43 2.46
C ASP A 8 5.88 -11.42 1.40
N ILE A 9 6.76 -10.48 1.05
CA ILE A 9 6.47 -9.39 0.11
C ILE A 9 6.72 -9.87 -1.31
N LYS A 10 5.66 -9.90 -2.13
CA LYS A 10 5.71 -10.53 -3.46
C LYS A 10 5.98 -9.55 -4.60
N GLU A 11 5.23 -8.46 -4.64
CA GLU A 11 5.31 -7.52 -5.76
C GLU A 11 4.90 -6.11 -5.37
N ARG A 12 5.27 -5.14 -6.21
CA ARG A 12 4.87 -3.74 -6.07
C ARG A 12 3.46 -3.55 -6.62
N ILE A 13 2.62 -2.80 -5.91
CA ILE A 13 1.25 -2.53 -6.32
C ILE A 13 1.20 -1.35 -7.27
N GLY A 14 0.71 -1.55 -8.50
CA GLY A 14 0.29 -0.47 -9.39
C GLY A 14 -1.03 0.14 -8.93
N ARG A 15 -1.12 1.47 -8.84
CA ARG A 15 -2.37 2.15 -8.48
C ARG A 15 -3.31 2.28 -9.67
N CYS A 16 -4.60 2.18 -9.38
CA CYS A 16 -5.69 2.39 -10.32
C CYS A 16 -6.43 3.70 -10.01
N MET A 17 -7.43 4.05 -10.83
CA MET A 17 -8.23 5.27 -10.68
C MET A 17 -8.95 5.41 -9.32
N ALA A 18 -9.07 4.35 -8.53
CA ALA A 18 -9.69 4.42 -7.21
C ALA A 18 -9.00 5.45 -6.28
N THR A 19 -7.68 5.63 -6.39
CA THR A 19 -6.97 6.64 -5.58
C THR A 19 -7.21 8.08 -6.02
N THR A 20 -7.92 8.31 -7.12
CA THR A 20 -8.27 9.67 -7.56
C THR A 20 -9.54 10.19 -6.90
N ALA A 21 -10.32 9.31 -6.26
CA ALA A 21 -11.57 9.67 -5.61
C ALA A 21 -11.33 10.19 -4.18
N ASN A 22 -11.91 11.34 -3.87
CA ASN A 22 -11.98 11.89 -2.53
C ASN A 22 -12.78 10.95 -1.60
N PRO A 23 -12.22 10.50 -0.46
CA PRO A 23 -12.93 9.61 0.45
C PRO A 23 -14.18 10.22 1.10
N GLU A 24 -14.27 11.54 1.25
CA GLU A 24 -15.40 12.23 1.87
C GLU A 24 -16.54 12.50 0.87
N THR A 25 -16.19 12.88 -0.37
CA THR A 25 -17.19 13.34 -1.37
C THR A 25 -17.46 12.35 -2.50
N GLY A 26 -16.56 11.37 -2.71
CA GLY A 26 -16.61 10.41 -3.82
C GLY A 26 -16.27 10.98 -5.19
N LYS A 27 -16.03 12.29 -5.29
CA LYS A 27 -15.62 12.94 -6.55
C LYS A 27 -14.17 12.64 -6.87
N ARG A 28 -13.83 12.55 -8.16
CA ARG A 28 -12.43 12.49 -8.59
C ARG A 28 -11.88 13.91 -8.68
N ASP A 29 -11.18 14.35 -7.64
CA ASP A 29 -10.70 15.72 -7.47
C ASP A 29 -9.17 15.84 -7.33
N ALA A 30 -8.44 14.72 -7.34
CA ALA A 30 -6.99 14.68 -7.38
C ALA A 30 -6.48 13.64 -8.37
N ASP A 31 -5.63 14.05 -9.32
CA ASP A 31 -4.99 13.11 -10.26
C ASP A 31 -3.74 12.46 -9.64
N THR A 32 -3.99 11.53 -8.72
CA THR A 32 -2.92 10.81 -8.02
C THR A 32 -2.10 9.92 -8.96
N LEU A 33 -2.64 9.49 -10.10
CA LEU A 33 -1.89 8.67 -11.06
C LEU A 33 -0.92 9.51 -11.88
N ASP A 34 -1.34 10.68 -12.34
CA ASP A 34 -0.44 11.60 -13.03
C ASP A 34 0.65 12.11 -12.09
N ALA A 35 0.31 12.46 -10.85
CA ALA A 35 1.33 12.84 -9.85
C ALA A 35 2.41 11.76 -9.67
N LEU A 36 1.99 10.49 -9.56
CA LEU A 36 2.94 9.37 -9.45
C LEU A 36 3.80 9.21 -10.71
N LYS A 37 3.21 9.30 -11.90
CA LYS A 37 3.95 9.21 -13.17
C LYS A 37 4.91 10.38 -13.37
N THR A 38 4.48 11.60 -13.11
CA THR A 38 5.24 12.83 -13.33
C THR A 38 6.46 12.88 -12.41
N HIS A 39 6.33 12.44 -11.16
CA HIS A 39 7.41 12.55 -10.18
C HIS A 39 8.25 11.27 -9.99
N TRP A 40 7.73 10.08 -10.32
CA TRP A 40 8.46 8.80 -10.18
C TRP A 40 8.54 7.95 -11.46
N GLY A 41 7.91 8.37 -12.56
CA GLY A 41 7.92 7.63 -13.83
C GLY A 41 7.05 6.36 -13.83
N HIS A 42 6.30 6.09 -12.76
CA HIS A 42 5.46 4.91 -12.63
C HIS A 42 4.25 5.16 -11.71
N THR A 43 3.23 4.29 -11.75
CA THR A 43 2.08 4.35 -10.83
C THR A 43 2.19 3.39 -9.64
N GLN A 44 3.37 2.82 -9.38
CA GLN A 44 3.56 1.88 -8.28
C GLN A 44 3.60 2.60 -6.93
N PHE A 45 2.73 2.22 -6.00
CA PHE A 45 2.67 2.78 -4.65
C PHE A 45 2.11 1.76 -3.64
N GLY A 46 3.02 1.08 -2.93
CA GLY A 46 2.72 -0.01 -2.00
C GLY A 46 3.21 -1.38 -2.51
N VAL A 47 2.98 -2.42 -1.72
CA VAL A 47 3.39 -3.81 -2.02
C VAL A 47 2.31 -4.81 -1.60
N TYR A 48 2.18 -5.92 -2.33
CA TYR A 48 1.39 -7.06 -1.88
C TYR A 48 2.24 -7.94 -0.97
N GLY A 49 1.67 -8.30 0.19
CA GLY A 49 2.26 -9.23 1.13
C GLY A 49 1.36 -10.44 1.34
N VAL A 50 1.95 -11.62 1.38
CA VAL A 50 1.28 -12.87 1.74
C VAL A 50 1.58 -13.20 3.19
N VAL A 51 0.55 -13.49 3.99
CA VAL A 51 0.74 -13.98 5.35
C VAL A 51 1.30 -15.39 5.29
N VAL A 52 2.57 -15.56 5.68
CA VAL A 52 3.22 -16.87 5.77
C VAL A 52 3.16 -17.45 7.18
N LYS A 53 2.93 -16.59 8.19
CA LYS A 53 2.63 -17.00 9.56
C LYS A 53 1.51 -16.12 10.11
N ALA A 54 0.38 -16.74 10.43
CA ALA A 54 -0.75 -16.07 11.07
C ALA A 54 -0.41 -15.62 12.50
N GLY A 55 -1.07 -14.57 12.95
CA GLY A 55 -0.84 -13.96 14.26
C GLY A 55 -1.69 -12.71 14.45
N GLN A 56 -1.34 -11.91 15.45
CA GLN A 56 -1.97 -10.63 15.77
C GLN A 56 -1.00 -9.47 15.50
N ILE A 57 -1.60 -8.36 15.06
CA ILE A 57 -0.96 -7.06 14.83
C ILE A 57 -1.78 -5.98 15.55
N ASN A 58 -1.09 -5.09 16.24
CA ASN A 58 -1.66 -3.98 16.99
C ASN A 58 -1.01 -2.65 16.57
N ILE A 59 -1.70 -1.54 16.83
CA ILE A 59 -1.12 -0.20 16.64
C ILE A 59 0.13 -0.07 17.52
N GLY A 60 1.23 0.36 16.91
CA GLY A 60 2.53 0.52 17.59
C GLY A 60 3.44 -0.70 17.49
N ASP A 61 2.98 -1.83 16.93
CA ASP A 61 3.86 -2.97 16.66
C ASP A 61 4.98 -2.56 15.71
N LYS A 62 6.21 -2.92 16.09
CA LYS A 62 7.39 -2.64 15.29
C LYS A 62 7.39 -3.49 14.01
N PHE A 63 7.79 -2.86 12.91
CA PHE A 63 8.10 -3.57 11.68
C PHE A 63 9.57 -4.02 11.69
N GLU A 64 9.80 -5.31 11.45
CA GLU A 64 11.13 -5.91 11.37
C GLU A 64 11.32 -6.63 10.04
N VAL A 65 12.44 -6.39 9.37
CA VAL A 65 12.86 -7.16 8.20
C VAL A 65 13.52 -8.45 8.70
N LEU A 66 13.11 -9.58 8.13
CA LEU A 66 13.61 -10.92 8.47
C LEU A 66 14.65 -11.40 7.46
#